data_AF-A0A524KBR0-F1
#
_entry.id   AF-A0A524KBR0-F1
#
_cell.length_a   1.000
_cell.length_b   1.000
_cell.length_c   1.000
_cell.angle_alpha   90.00
_cell.angle_beta   90.00
_cell.angle_gamma   90.00
#
_symmetry.space_group_name_H-M   'P 1'
#
loop_
_entity.id
_entity.type
_entity.pdbx_description
1 polymer ?
#
loop_
_entity_poly.entity_id
_entity_poly.type
_entity_poly.pdbx_seq_one_letter_code
_entity_poly.pdbx_strand_id
1 'polypeptide(L)' 'MNGFVVTVAIAIVVIIVLAKTAIVVPQQSAFVVEYLGKFSRTLQAGFHILVPFVERIAYKHSLKEQALDIPEQTCITK' A
#
# COMPACT_ATOMS: atom_id res chain seq x y z
N MET A 1 15.92 36.28 -12.55
CA MET A 1 16.06 34.89 -13.04
C MET A 1 15.96 33.86 -11.91
N ASN A 2 16.65 34.04 -10.78
CA ASN A 2 16.80 32.98 -9.76
C ASN A 2 15.50 32.68 -8.96
N GLY A 3 14.70 33.69 -8.64
CA GLY A 3 13.45 33.49 -7.87
C GLY A 3 12.40 32.66 -8.62
N PHE A 4 12.23 32.90 -9.92
CA PHE A 4 11.28 32.14 -10.74
C PHE A 4 11.69 30.66 -10.87
N VAL A 5 12.99 30.39 -11.01
CA VAL A 5 13.53 29.02 -11.04
C VAL A 5 13.26 28.29 -9.72
N VAL A 6 13.43 28.97 -8.58
CA VAL A 6 13.14 28.39 -7.25
C VAL A 6 11.65 28.10 -7.09
N THR A 7 10.77 29.01 -7.50
CA THR A 7 9.31 28.80 -7.42
C THR A 7 8.86 27.62 -8.29
N VAL A 8 9.37 27.52 -9.53
CA VAL A 8 9.06 26.42 -10.44
C VAL A 8 9.58 25.09 -9.88
N ALA A 9 10.80 25.07 -9.33
CA ALA A 9 11.36 23.86 -8.73
C ALA A 9 10.53 23.37 -7.53
N ILE A 10 10.09 24.27 -6.64
CA ILE A 10 9.23 23.91 -5.50
C ILE A 10 7.88 23.39 -5.98
N ALA A 11 7.26 24.04 -6.97
CA ALA A 11 5.99 23.61 -7.52
C ALA A 11 6.07 22.18 -8.10
N ILE A 12 7.15 21.88 -8.84
CA ILE A 12 7.40 20.54 -9.38
C ILE A 12 7.55 19.51 -8.26
N VAL A 13 8.30 19.83 -7.20
CA VAL A 13 8.49 18.93 -6.04
C VAL A 13 7.14 18.64 -5.37
N VAL A 14 6.30 19.65 -5.15
CA VAL A 14 4.96 19.46 -4.55
C VAL A 14 4.10 18.56 -5.41
N ILE A 15 4.11 18.74 -6.73
CA ILE A 15 3.34 17.90 -7.67
C ILE A 15 3.82 16.44 -7.62
N ILE A 16 5.14 16.21 -7.59
CA ILE A 16 5.71 14.86 -7.51
C ILE A 16 5.31 14.17 -6.19
N VAL A 17 5.32 14.92 -5.09
CA VAL A 17 4.93 14.41 -3.76
C VAL A 17 3.45 14.03 -3.75
N LEU A 18 2.57 14.88 -4.28
CA LEU A 18 1.14 14.59 -4.38
C LEU A 18 0.85 13.38 -5.27
N ALA A 19 1.55 13.26 -6.40
CA ALA A 19 1.37 12.14 -7.33
C ALA A 19 1.79 10.80 -6.72
N LYS A 20 2.88 10.76 -5.94
CA LYS A 20 3.37 9.54 -5.26
C LYS A 20 2.52 9.10 -4.08
N THR A 21 1.73 10.02 -3.54
CA THR A 21 0.85 9.82 -2.39
C THR A 21 -0.47 9.16 -2.77
N ALA A 22 -0.91 9.33 -4.01
CA ALA A 22 -2.13 8.75 -4.55
C ALA A 22 -1.94 7.25 -4.83
N ILE A 23 -2.57 6.38 -4.02
CA ILE A 23 -2.52 4.93 -4.19
C ILE A 23 -3.93 4.38 -4.41
N VAL A 24 -4.07 3.57 -5.46
CA VAL A 24 -5.30 2.85 -5.77
C VAL A 24 -5.18 1.43 -5.23
N VAL A 25 -6.07 1.06 -4.32
CA VAL A 25 -6.17 -0.30 -3.78
C VAL A 25 -7.18 -1.07 -4.64
N PRO A 26 -6.77 -2.19 -5.26
CA PRO A 26 -7.65 -2.98 -6.11
C PRO A 26 -8.76 -3.66 -5.29
N GLN A 27 -9.88 -3.95 -5.96
CA GLN A 27 -11.00 -4.70 -5.39
C GLN A 27 -10.52 -6.06 -4.86
N GLN A 28 -11.15 -6.54 -3.77
CA GLN A 28 -10.81 -7.81 -3.12
C GLN A 28 -9.33 -7.90 -2.64
N SER A 29 -8.68 -6.77 -2.39
CA SER A 29 -7.39 -6.70 -1.74
C SER A 29 -7.44 -5.71 -0.59
N ALA A 30 -6.65 -5.97 0.45
CA ALA A 30 -6.49 -5.11 1.61
C ALA A 30 -5.00 -4.82 1.81
N PHE A 31 -4.63 -3.54 1.89
CA PHE A 31 -3.24 -3.13 2.10
C PHE A 31 -3.06 -2.66 3.54
N VAL A 32 -2.07 -3.19 4.24
CA VAL A 32 -1.74 -2.78 5.60
C VAL A 32 -0.71 -1.67 5.54
N VAL A 33 -1.00 -0.55 6.19
CA VAL A 33 -0.15 0.62 6.26
C VAL A 33 0.46 0.74 7.64
N GLU A 34 1.76 1.02 7.65
CA GLU A 34 2.53 1.31 8.86
C GLU A 34 2.96 2.77 8.88
N TYR A 35 3.00 3.34 10.09
CA TYR A 35 3.54 4.66 10.40
C TYR A 35 4.80 4.47 11.24
N LEU A 36 5.98 4.75 10.66
CA LEU A 36 7.29 4.58 11.32
C LEU A 36 7.49 3.19 11.97
N GLY A 37 7.04 2.12 11.29
CA GLY A 37 7.17 0.74 11.77
C GLY A 37 6.12 0.29 12.78
N LYS A 38 5.10 1.11 13.06
CA LYS A 38 3.90 0.70 13.81
C LYS A 38 2.71 0.56 12.87
N PHE A 39 1.85 -0.42 13.12
CA PHE A 39 0.57 -0.52 12.42
C PHE A 39 -0.23 0.78 12.58
N SER A 40 -0.74 1.31 11.47
CA SER A 40 -1.61 2.51 11.46
C SER A 40 -3.04 2.15 11.09
N ARG A 41 -3.25 1.63 9.87
CA ARG A 41 -4.57 1.29 9.35
C ARG A 41 -4.50 0.28 8.21
N THR A 42 -5.63 -0.35 7.92
CA THR A 42 -5.82 -1.19 6.73
C THR A 42 -6.59 -0.40 5.69
N LEU A 43 -6.08 -0.36 4.45
CA LEU A 43 -6.74 0.23 3.30
C LEU A 43 -7.56 -0.83 2.58
N GLN A 44 -8.87 -0.63 2.57
CA GLN A 44 -9.80 -1.39 1.71
C GLN A 44 -9.73 -0.92 0.25
N ALA A 45 -10.41 -1.63 -0.65
CA ALA A 45 -10.54 -1.24 -2.05
C ALA A 45 -11.00 0.22 -2.21
N GLY A 46 -10.34 0.97 -3.10
CA GLY A 46 -10.62 2.38 -3.34
C GLY A 46 -9.37 3.24 -3.52
N PHE A 47 -9.60 4.54 -3.64
CA PHE A 47 -8.54 5.55 -3.74
C PHE A 47 -8.15 6.04 -2.35
N HIS A 48 -6.86 5.95 -2.03
CA HIS A 48 -6.32 6.38 -0.75
C HIS A 48 -5.11 7.30 -0.96
N ILE A 49 -5.02 8.31 -0.11
CA ILE A 49 -3.93 9.26 -0.06
C ILE A 49 -3.07 8.88 1.15
N LEU A 50 -1.83 8.47 0.92
CA LEU A 50 -0.89 8.20 2.01
C LEU A 50 0.03 9.37 2.27
N VAL A 51 0.31 9.61 3.54
CA VAL A 51 1.27 10.64 3.94
C VAL A 51 2.66 10.21 3.45
N PRO A 52 3.26 10.95 2.51
CA PRO A 52 4.54 10.57 1.94
C PRO A 52 5.61 10.62 3.03
N PHE A 53 6.65 9.79 2.89
CA PHE A 53 7.78 9.64 3.80
C PHE A 53 7.51 8.96 5.15
N VAL A 54 6.31 9.09 5.71
CA VAL A 54 6.00 8.57 7.05
C VAL A 54 5.18 7.28 7.01
N GLU A 55 4.21 7.23 6.10
CA GLU A 55 3.38 6.04 5.88
C GLU A 55 3.98 5.15 4.79
N ARG A 56 4.05 3.85 5.04
CA ARG A 56 4.48 2.85 4.06
C ARG A 56 3.50 1.68 4.03
N ILE A 57 3.25 1.12 2.85
CA ILE A 57 2.52 -0.15 2.70
C ILE A 57 3.47 -1.29 3.08
N ALA A 58 3.14 -1.99 4.16
CA ALA A 58 3.92 -3.11 4.69
C ALA A 58 3.49 -4.44 4.07
N TYR A 59 2.17 -4.66 3.98
CA TYR A 59 1.62 -5.91 3.45
C TYR A 59 0.48 -5.65 2.46
N LYS A 60 0.41 -6.48 1.43
CA LYS A 60 -0.69 -6.54 0.47
C LYS A 60 -1.33 -7.92 0.57
N HIS A 61 -2.54 -7.99 1.11
CA HIS A 61 -3.26 -9.25 1.27
C HIS A 61 -4.43 -9.32 0.30
N SER A 62 -4.57 -10.45 -0.38
CA SER A 62 -5.73 -10.74 -1.22
C SER A 62 -6.84 -11.30 -0.34
N LEU A 63 -8.05 -10.75 -0.44
CA LEU A 63 -9.24 -11.28 0.24
C LEU A 63 -9.93 -12.40 -0.57
N LYS A 64 -9.30 -12.84 -1.66
CA LYS A 64 -9.78 -13.98 -2.46
C LYS A 64 -9.54 -15.28 -1.70
N GLU A 65 -10.49 -16.20 -1.78
CA GLU A 65 -10.31 -17.56 -1.29
C GLU A 65 -9.10 -18.21 -1.97
N GLN A 66 -8.26 -18.85 -1.17
CA GLN A 66 -7.11 -19.61 -1.63
C GLN A 66 -7.40 -21.07 -1.34
N ALA A 67 -7.51 -21.89 -2.39
CA ALA A 67 -7.58 -23.33 -2.25
C ALA A 67 -6.21 -23.81 -1.77
N LEU A 68 -6.17 -24.37 -0.56
CA LEU A 68 -5.00 -25.08 -0.06
C LEU A 68 -5.13 -26.53 -0.53
N ASP A 69 -4.16 -26.98 -1.32
CA ASP A 69 -4.07 -28.38 -1.68
C ASP A 69 -3.50 -29.14 -0.48
N ILE A 70 -4.30 -30.07 0.06
CA ILE A 70 -3.93 -30.83 1.25
C ILE A 70 -3.29 -32.12 0.77
N PRO A 71 -2.02 -32.40 1.12
CA PRO A 71 -1.39 -33.64 0.72
C PRO A 71 -2.10 -34.82 1.38
N GLU A 72 -2.21 -35.93 0.65
CA GLU A 72 -2.75 -37.18 1.16
C GLU A 72 -1.94 -37.68 2.37
N GLN A 73 -2.63 -38.04 3.45
CA GLN A 73 -2.01 -38.61 4.64
C GLN A 73 -2.35 -40.11 4.73
N THR A 74 -1.31 -40.93 4.92
CA THR A 74 -1.46 -42.38 5.12
C THR A 74 -2.12 -42.63 6.47
N CYS A 75 -3.39 -43.01 6.43
CA CYS A 75 -4.18 -43.36 7.61
C CYS A 75 -4.15 -44.88 7.80
N ILE A 76 -3.72 -45.38 8.95
CA ILE A 76 -3.95 -46.78 9.35
C ILE A 76 -5.09 -46.77 10.38
N THR A 77 -6.27 -47.20 9.97
CA THR A 77 -7.39 -47.43 10.90
C THR A 77 -7.20 -48.76 11.64
N LYS A 78 -7.65 -48.84 12.89
CA LYS A 78 -7.49 -49.99 13.80
C LYS A 78 -8.46 -51.13 13.50
#